data_AF-A0AAN7WHS7-F1
#
_entry.id   AF-A0AAN7WHS7-F1
#
_cell.length_a   1.000
_cell.length_b   1.000
_cell.length_c   1.000
_cell.angle_alpha   90.00
_cell.angle_beta   90.00
_cell.angle_gamma   90.00
#
_symmetry.space_group_name_H-M   'P 1'
#
loop_
_entity.id
_entity.type
_entity.pdbx_description
1 polymer ?
#
loop_
_entity_poly.entity_id
_entity_poly.type
_entity_poly.pdbx_seq_one_letter_code
_entity_poly.pdbx_strand_id
1 'polypeptide(L)'
;MAIRTNRQILTKGKSYANKQAKKFGTDEVTFDKDSRLDYLTGFHKRKLERQKKAREFNKEQNRLAKIEERKKIRDERKQQLEQQLCEFKESLELEADIGEELDNDDIDEKESDLESWNGFDEEEEDKINRINSNGNRIKSILKKGQISTSVYDDNTTVEIESLEPNENFEYLAKINNVKLESSEKVLNQSLIRAKKYAKFLGMGDTDIGDNNDKRSNISLF
;
A
#
# COMPACT_ATOMS: atom_id res chain seq x y z
N MET A 1 4.19 43.26 -4.44
CA MET A 1 3.86 43.51 -3.02
C MET A 1 3.89 45.01 -2.78
N ALA A 2 2.85 45.59 -2.16
CA ALA A 2 2.82 47.04 -1.91
C ALA A 2 3.91 47.44 -0.88
N ILE A 3 4.71 48.45 -1.23
CA ILE A 3 5.77 48.99 -0.36
C ILE A 3 5.11 49.75 0.78
N ARG A 4 5.36 49.33 2.01
CA ARG A 4 4.80 49.98 3.21
C ARG A 4 5.55 51.28 3.48
N THR A 5 4.81 52.34 3.83
CA THR A 5 5.42 53.64 4.13
C THR A 5 6.15 53.60 5.49
N ASN A 6 7.16 54.45 5.66
CA ASN A 6 7.93 54.55 6.91
C ASN A 6 7.02 54.80 8.12
N ARG A 7 5.98 55.63 7.96
CA ARG A 7 4.97 55.87 8.99
C ARG A 7 4.26 54.58 9.39
N GLN A 8 3.84 53.76 8.42
CA GLN A 8 3.18 52.49 8.69
C GLN A 8 4.09 51.47 9.37
N ILE A 9 5.40 51.51 9.15
CA ILE A 9 6.39 50.64 9.80
C ILE A 9 6.56 51.06 11.26
N LEU A 10 6.69 52.37 11.50
CA LEU A 10 6.91 52.93 12.83
C LEU A 10 5.65 52.89 13.71
N THR A 11 4.44 52.94 13.15
CA THR A 11 3.18 52.90 13.93
C THR A 11 2.67 51.49 14.24
N LYS A 12 3.33 50.42 13.77
CA LYS A 12 2.85 49.03 13.97
C LYS A 12 2.70 48.64 15.44
N GLY A 13 3.53 49.18 16.33
CA GLY A 13 3.46 48.88 17.75
C GLY A 13 2.11 49.25 18.37
N LYS A 14 1.56 50.42 18.01
CA LYS A 14 0.25 50.88 18.53
C LYS A 14 -0.91 50.04 17.99
N SER A 15 -0.87 49.69 16.70
CA SER A 15 -1.86 48.78 16.11
C SER A 15 -1.76 47.37 16.68
N TYR A 16 -0.55 46.88 16.97
CA TYR A 16 -0.33 45.60 17.62
C TYR A 16 -0.87 45.60 19.04
N ALA A 17 -0.55 46.62 19.85
CA ALA A 17 -1.07 46.77 21.20
C ALA A 17 -2.60 46.82 21.23
N ASN A 18 -3.21 47.62 20.34
CA ASN A 18 -4.67 47.68 20.20
C ASN A 18 -5.26 46.33 19.78
N LYS A 19 -4.59 45.59 18.87
CA LYS A 19 -5.02 44.26 18.46
C LYS A 19 -4.91 43.24 19.59
N GLN A 20 -3.85 43.30 20.40
CA GLN A 20 -3.70 42.43 21.58
C GLN A 20 -4.74 42.75 22.66
N ALA A 21 -5.00 44.03 22.92
CA ALA A 21 -6.04 44.46 23.85
C ALA A 21 -7.43 43.95 23.42
N LYS A 22 -7.75 44.03 22.12
CA LYS A 22 -9.02 43.54 21.56
C LYS A 22 -9.14 42.01 21.46
N LYS A 23 -8.04 41.26 21.52
CA LYS A 23 -8.11 39.78 21.47
C LYS A 23 -8.80 39.19 22.70
N PHE A 24 -8.65 39.85 23.85
CA PHE A 24 -9.17 39.36 25.13
C PHE A 24 -10.07 40.38 25.83
N GLY A 25 -10.04 41.66 25.44
CA GLY A 25 -10.95 42.67 25.94
C GLY A 25 -12.29 42.61 25.22
N THR A 26 -13.37 42.53 26.00
CA THR A 26 -14.74 42.71 25.53
C THR A 26 -15.16 44.16 25.73
N ASP A 27 -15.93 44.72 24.79
CA ASP A 27 -16.37 46.12 24.87
C ASP A 27 -17.38 46.34 26.01
N GLU A 28 -18.16 45.32 26.36
CA GLU A 28 -19.13 45.34 27.45
C GLU A 28 -19.06 44.01 28.25
N VAL A 29 -19.32 44.07 29.56
CA VAL A 29 -19.37 42.90 30.45
C VAL A 29 -20.77 42.83 31.08
N THR A 30 -21.54 41.82 30.71
CA THR A 30 -22.86 41.56 31.29
C THR A 30 -22.75 40.53 32.42
N PHE A 31 -23.30 40.86 33.59
CA PHE A 31 -23.29 39.96 34.75
C PHE A 31 -24.58 39.16 34.83
N ASP A 32 -24.60 38.02 34.14
CA ASP A 32 -25.68 37.06 34.27
C ASP A 32 -25.52 36.21 35.54
N LYS A 33 -26.59 36.15 36.34
CA LYS A 33 -26.61 35.44 37.62
C LYS A 33 -26.62 33.93 37.42
N ASP A 34 -27.27 33.45 36.38
CA ASP A 34 -27.38 32.02 36.10
C ASP A 34 -26.04 31.46 35.62
N SER A 35 -25.39 32.15 34.68
CA SER A 35 -24.01 31.87 34.27
C SER A 35 -23.03 31.88 35.45
N ARG A 36 -23.22 32.79 36.42
CA ARG A 36 -22.41 32.83 37.65
C ARG A 36 -22.66 31.60 38.53
N LEU A 37 -23.91 31.19 38.72
CA LEU A 37 -24.25 29.99 39.51
C LEU A 37 -23.67 28.72 38.88
N ASP A 38 -23.76 28.59 37.55
CA ASP A 38 -23.13 27.50 36.80
C ASP A 38 -21.61 27.52 36.93
N TYR A 39 -20.99 28.70 36.89
CA TYR A 39 -19.57 28.85 37.14
C TYR A 39 -19.18 28.48 38.58
N LEU A 40 -20.02 28.78 39.58
CA LEU A 40 -19.71 28.47 40.98
C LEU A 40 -20.00 27.01 41.35
N THR A 41 -20.91 26.33 40.68
CA THR A 41 -21.28 24.93 41.02
C THR A 41 -20.69 23.91 40.04
N GLY A 42 -20.41 24.31 38.80
CA GLY A 42 -19.92 23.48 37.70
C GLY A 42 -18.43 23.13 37.74
N PHE A 43 -17.78 23.12 38.91
CA PHE A 43 -16.33 22.79 39.01
C PHE A 43 -16.00 21.42 38.41
N HIS A 44 -16.82 20.41 38.67
CA HIS A 44 -16.63 19.07 38.14
C HIS A 44 -16.77 19.05 36.61
N LYS A 45 -17.81 19.70 36.06
CA LYS A 45 -18.03 19.84 34.61
C LYS A 45 -16.79 20.44 33.94
N ARG A 46 -16.29 21.57 34.44
CA ARG A 46 -15.08 22.22 33.89
C ARG A 46 -13.82 21.37 34.04
N LYS A 47 -13.69 20.62 35.14
CA LYS A 47 -12.54 19.72 35.35
C LYS A 47 -12.54 18.61 34.30
N LEU A 48 -13.71 18.01 34.03
CA LEU A 48 -13.87 17.02 32.97
C LEU A 48 -13.63 17.61 31.57
N GLU A 49 -14.17 18.80 31.29
CA GLU A 49 -13.93 19.51 30.04
C GLU A 49 -12.45 19.79 29.80
N ARG A 50 -11.72 20.26 30.83
CA ARG A 50 -10.26 20.46 30.74
C ARG A 50 -9.52 19.16 30.43
N GLN A 51 -9.88 18.07 31.10
CA GLN A 51 -9.28 16.75 30.84
C GLN A 51 -9.59 16.26 29.42
N LYS A 52 -10.83 16.43 28.96
CA LYS A 52 -11.27 16.07 27.61
C LYS A 52 -10.51 16.89 26.57
N LYS A 53 -10.42 18.21 26.72
CA LYS A 53 -9.67 19.09 25.82
C LYS A 53 -8.19 18.74 25.76
N ALA A 54 -7.57 18.42 26.90
CA ALA A 54 -6.17 17.97 26.92
C ALA A 54 -5.98 16.64 26.17
N ARG A 55 -6.91 15.70 26.33
CA ARG A 55 -6.90 14.42 25.60
C ARG A 55 -7.10 14.61 24.10
N GLU A 56 -8.04 15.47 23.70
CA GLU A 56 -8.31 15.81 22.31
C GLU A 56 -7.11 16.48 21.65
N PHE A 57 -6.49 17.45 22.31
CA PHE A 57 -5.28 18.10 21.83
C PHE A 57 -4.15 17.09 21.58
N ASN A 58 -3.88 16.20 22.55
CA ASN A 58 -2.86 15.16 22.38
C ASN A 58 -3.20 14.20 21.23
N LYS A 59 -4.49 13.84 21.05
CA LYS A 59 -4.94 13.00 19.94
C LYS A 59 -4.72 13.68 18.58
N GLU A 60 -5.01 14.98 18.48
CA GLU A 60 -4.76 15.77 17.26
C GLU A 60 -3.27 15.87 16.94
N GLN A 61 -2.43 16.18 17.94
CA GLN A 61 -0.98 16.23 17.75
C GLN A 61 -0.41 14.88 17.28
N ASN A 62 -0.84 13.78 17.91
CA ASN A 62 -0.43 12.43 17.49
C ASN A 62 -0.90 12.09 16.07
N ARG A 63 -2.10 12.54 15.68
CA ARG A 63 -2.59 12.36 14.30
C ARG A 63 -1.74 13.12 13.30
N LEU A 64 -1.41 14.38 13.58
CA LEU A 64 -0.56 15.21 12.72
C LEU A 64 0.84 14.61 12.59
N ALA A 65 1.46 14.20 13.70
CA ALA A 65 2.76 13.52 13.70
C ALA A 65 2.77 12.27 12.81
N LYS A 66 1.75 11.39 12.93
CA LYS A 66 1.63 10.20 12.08
C LYS A 66 1.49 10.53 10.59
N ILE A 67 0.78 11.61 10.26
CA ILE A 67 0.62 12.04 8.87
C ILE A 67 1.95 12.56 8.32
N GLU A 68 2.69 13.34 9.11
CA GLU A 68 4.02 13.83 8.75
C GLU A 68 5.03 12.70 8.59
N GLU A 69 5.06 11.72 9.50
CA GLU A 69 5.89 10.53 9.39
C GLU A 69 5.60 9.75 8.11
N ARG A 70 4.31 9.50 7.82
CA ARG A 70 3.91 8.83 6.57
C ARG A 70 4.32 9.62 5.34
N LYS A 71 4.23 10.94 5.38
CA LYS A 71 4.68 11.80 4.28
C LYS A 71 6.19 11.68 4.09
N LYS A 72 6.98 11.79 5.15
CA LYS A 72 8.44 11.62 5.10
C LYS A 72 8.84 10.28 4.51
N ILE A 73 8.23 9.17 4.95
CA ILE A 73 8.51 7.84 4.40
C ILE A 73 8.20 7.76 2.89
N ARG A 74 7.10 8.39 2.43
CA ARG A 74 6.77 8.42 0.99
C ARG A 74 7.80 9.26 0.22
N ASP A 75 8.18 10.41 0.74
CA ASP A 75 9.15 11.30 0.11
C ASP A 75 10.54 10.64 0.05
N GLU A 76 10.97 9.96 1.12
CA GLU A 76 12.21 9.17 1.16
C GLU A 76 12.21 8.04 0.13
N ARG A 77 11.11 7.27 0.05
CA ARG A 77 10.98 6.20 -0.97
C ARG A 77 11.02 6.76 -2.38
N LYS A 78 10.37 7.91 -2.60
CA LYS A 78 10.39 8.58 -3.92
C LYS A 78 11.80 9.00 -4.29
N GLN A 79 12.54 9.62 -3.37
CA GLN A 79 13.94 10.02 -3.58
C GLN A 79 14.84 8.80 -3.85
N GLN A 80 14.67 7.70 -3.10
CA GLN A 80 15.42 6.46 -3.34
C GLN A 80 15.14 5.90 -4.74
N LEU A 81 13.88 5.90 -5.18
CA LEU A 81 13.52 5.47 -6.54
C LEU A 81 14.10 6.40 -7.60
N GLU A 82 14.03 7.71 -7.42
CA GLU A 82 14.63 8.70 -8.33
C GLU A 82 16.15 8.52 -8.43
N GLN A 83 16.83 8.28 -7.31
CA GLN A 83 18.27 7.97 -7.28
C GLN A 83 18.58 6.67 -8.04
N GLN A 84 17.84 5.59 -7.76
CA GLN A 84 18.02 4.31 -8.47
C GLN A 84 17.77 4.43 -9.98
N LEU A 85 16.78 5.23 -10.39
CA LEU A 85 16.53 5.49 -11.81
C LEU A 85 17.64 6.34 -12.44
N CYS A 86 18.21 7.29 -11.70
CA CYS A 86 19.36 8.08 -12.16
C CYS A 86 20.59 7.18 -12.34
N GLU A 87 20.93 6.38 -11.33
CA GLU A 87 22.03 5.40 -11.38
C GLU A 87 21.82 4.39 -12.52
N PHE A 88 20.59 3.92 -12.73
CA PHE A 88 20.26 3.04 -13.85
C PHE A 88 20.47 3.72 -15.21
N LYS A 89 20.00 4.97 -15.37
CA LYS A 89 20.24 5.75 -16.59
C LYS A 89 21.72 6.01 -16.84
N GLU A 90 22.48 6.39 -15.82
CA GLU A 90 23.94 6.57 -15.92
C GLU A 90 24.63 5.27 -16.31
N SER A 91 24.23 4.13 -15.74
CA SER A 91 24.78 2.82 -16.11
C SER A 91 24.45 2.43 -17.56
N LEU A 92 23.24 2.75 -18.03
CA LEU A 92 22.84 2.52 -19.42
C LEU A 92 23.52 3.49 -20.38
N GLU A 93 23.71 4.76 -20.02
CA GLU A 93 24.42 5.74 -20.84
C GLU A 93 25.90 5.36 -20.97
N LEU A 94 26.51 4.86 -19.88
CA LEU A 94 27.85 4.25 -19.92
C LEU A 94 27.92 2.98 -20.80
N GLU A 95 26.85 2.17 -20.86
CA GLU A 95 26.76 1.03 -21.79
C GLU A 95 26.44 1.47 -23.24
N ALA A 96 25.67 2.53 -23.44
CA ALA A 96 25.30 3.08 -24.75
C ALA A 96 26.45 3.86 -25.41
N ASP A 97 27.36 4.47 -24.64
CA ASP A 97 28.60 5.05 -25.18
C ASP A 97 29.60 3.97 -25.65
N ILE A 98 29.31 2.68 -25.36
CA ILE A 98 30.02 1.49 -25.88
C ILE A 98 29.23 0.82 -27.04
N GLY A 99 27.99 1.25 -27.31
CA GLY A 99 27.14 0.71 -28.37
C GLY A 99 26.13 1.75 -28.84
N GLU A 100 26.51 2.48 -29.89
CA GLU A 100 25.66 3.44 -30.61
C GLU A 100 24.24 2.92 -30.89
N GLU A 101 23.30 3.85 -30.78
CA GLU A 101 22.03 3.91 -31.53
C GLU A 101 20.86 3.05 -31.01
N LEU A 102 20.07 3.58 -30.06
CA LEU A 102 18.62 3.32 -30.03
C LEU A 102 17.83 4.57 -29.61
N ASP A 103 16.92 4.95 -30.51
CA ASP A 103 16.04 6.11 -30.54
C ASP A 103 15.27 6.41 -29.25
N ASN A 104 15.16 7.72 -28.96
CA ASN A 104 14.26 8.29 -27.99
C ASN A 104 12.85 8.37 -28.59
N ASP A 105 11.98 7.42 -28.24
CA ASP A 105 10.54 7.56 -28.46
C ASP A 105 9.84 8.04 -27.19
N ASP A 106 9.21 9.20 -27.34
CA ASP A 106 8.39 9.93 -26.37
C ASP A 106 7.37 9.02 -25.66
N ILE A 107 7.56 8.83 -24.34
CA ILE A 107 6.54 8.23 -23.48
C ILE A 107 5.63 9.36 -22.98
N ASP A 108 4.56 9.57 -23.75
CA ASP A 108 3.43 10.44 -23.44
C ASP A 108 2.75 9.99 -22.12
N GLU A 109 2.90 10.81 -21.07
CA GLU A 109 2.25 10.65 -19.76
C GLU A 109 0.73 10.82 -19.92
N LYS A 110 0.03 9.72 -20.22
CA LYS A 110 -1.41 9.64 -19.99
C LYS A 110 -1.66 9.13 -18.59
N GLU A 111 -1.91 10.09 -17.70
CA GLU A 111 -2.48 9.94 -16.36
C GLU A 111 -3.80 9.16 -16.46
N SER A 112 -3.73 7.84 -16.42
CA SER A 112 -4.90 6.99 -16.25
C SER A 112 -5.28 7.03 -14.78
N ASP A 113 -6.42 7.64 -14.53
CA ASP A 113 -7.22 7.65 -13.31
C ASP A 113 -7.49 6.20 -12.84
N LEU A 114 -6.48 5.54 -12.28
CA LEU A 114 -6.63 4.28 -11.57
C LEU A 114 -7.06 4.62 -10.16
N GLU A 115 -8.31 4.31 -9.87
CA GLU A 115 -8.87 4.25 -8.53
C GLU A 115 -7.84 3.67 -7.54
N SER A 116 -7.28 4.58 -6.74
CA SER A 116 -6.39 4.24 -5.64
C SER A 116 -7.12 3.25 -4.74
N TRP A 117 -6.69 1.99 -4.79
CA TRP A 117 -7.13 0.92 -3.91
C TRP A 117 -7.18 1.43 -2.47
N ASN A 118 -8.38 1.48 -1.89
CA ASN A 118 -8.58 1.76 -0.47
C ASN A 118 -8.60 0.42 0.27
N GLY A 119 -7.84 0.34 1.36
CA GLY A 119 -7.75 -0.82 2.23
C GLY A 119 -9.09 -1.48 2.54
N PHE A 120 -9.07 -2.80 2.76
CA PHE A 120 -10.19 -3.47 3.42
C PHE A 120 -10.42 -2.75 4.75
N ASP A 121 -11.56 -2.07 4.88
CA ASP A 121 -11.97 -1.46 6.13
C ASP A 121 -12.08 -2.56 7.19
N GLU A 122 -11.24 -2.45 8.22
CA GLU A 122 -11.09 -3.38 9.35
C GLU A 122 -12.35 -3.43 10.27
N GLU A 123 -13.47 -2.86 9.82
CA GLU A 123 -14.78 -2.88 10.50
C GLU A 123 -15.72 -4.00 10.01
N GLU A 124 -15.28 -4.87 9.08
CA GLU A 124 -16.08 -6.00 8.59
C GLU A 124 -15.89 -7.31 9.39
N GLU A 125 -15.00 -7.38 10.38
CA GLU A 125 -14.82 -8.61 11.18
C GLU A 125 -15.95 -8.86 12.20
N ASP A 126 -16.75 -7.85 12.54
CA ASP A 126 -17.85 -7.99 13.52
C ASP A 126 -19.20 -8.46 12.91
N LYS A 127 -19.25 -8.75 11.61
CA LYS A 127 -20.49 -9.14 10.91
C LYS A 127 -20.75 -10.65 10.87
N ILE A 128 -20.11 -11.42 11.76
CA ILE A 128 -20.27 -12.89 11.83
C ILE A 128 -21.63 -13.33 12.40
N ASN A 129 -22.43 -12.41 12.96
CA ASN A 129 -23.77 -12.70 13.49
C ASN A 129 -24.91 -12.08 12.67
N ARG A 130 -24.85 -12.14 11.33
CA ARG A 130 -25.98 -11.77 10.48
C ARG A 130 -27.04 -12.89 10.47
N ILE A 131 -28.23 -12.56 10.96
CA ILE A 131 -29.44 -13.39 10.87
C ILE A 131 -30.13 -13.04 9.53
N ASN A 132 -30.56 -14.04 8.77
CA ASN A 132 -31.31 -13.78 7.53
C ASN A 132 -32.72 -13.26 7.84
N SER A 133 -33.44 -12.72 6.85
CA SER A 133 -34.82 -12.22 7.01
C SER A 133 -35.83 -13.25 7.55
N ASN A 134 -35.46 -14.54 7.56
CA ASN A 134 -36.25 -15.66 8.06
C ASN A 134 -35.80 -16.15 9.46
N GLY A 135 -34.96 -15.38 10.17
CA GLY A 135 -34.55 -15.70 11.55
C GLY A 135 -33.45 -16.75 11.69
N ASN A 136 -32.86 -17.23 10.59
CA ASN A 136 -31.85 -18.29 10.63
C ASN A 136 -30.43 -17.71 10.66
N ARG A 137 -29.57 -18.27 11.52
CA ARG A 137 -28.14 -17.95 11.59
C ARG A 137 -27.41 -18.46 10.35
N ILE A 138 -26.72 -17.58 9.64
CA ILE A 138 -25.93 -17.92 8.45
C ILE A 138 -24.69 -18.69 8.92
N LYS A 139 -24.54 -19.94 8.50
CA LYS A 139 -23.39 -20.79 8.87
C LYS A 139 -22.18 -20.41 8.01
N SER A 140 -20.99 -20.35 8.61
CA SER A 140 -19.74 -20.16 7.88
C SER A 140 -19.47 -21.30 6.90
N ILE A 141 -18.89 -20.98 5.75
CA ILE A 141 -18.66 -21.92 4.64
C ILE A 141 -17.64 -23.02 5.02
N LEU A 142 -16.70 -22.73 5.93
CA LEU A 142 -15.76 -23.72 6.45
C LEU A 142 -16.39 -24.59 7.55
N LYS A 143 -16.48 -25.91 7.30
CA LYS A 143 -16.75 -26.92 8.33
C LYS A 143 -15.49 -27.20 9.14
N LYS A 144 -15.24 -26.41 10.20
CA LYS A 144 -14.19 -26.72 11.19
C LYS A 144 -14.68 -27.86 12.10
N GLY A 145 -14.40 -29.12 11.75
CA GLY A 145 -14.74 -30.24 12.63
C GLY A 145 -14.75 -31.67 12.07
N GLN A 146 -14.35 -31.92 10.82
CA GLN A 146 -14.37 -33.28 10.24
C GLN A 146 -13.01 -33.97 10.11
N ILE A 147 -11.94 -33.43 10.70
CA ILE A 147 -10.63 -34.09 10.72
C ILE A 147 -10.42 -34.69 12.11
N SER A 148 -11.22 -35.69 12.45
CA SER A 148 -10.97 -36.56 13.59
C SER A 148 -10.68 -37.96 13.07
N THR A 149 -9.38 -38.26 13.01
CA THR A 149 -8.80 -39.58 13.26
C THR A 149 -9.39 -40.76 12.50
N SER A 150 -9.04 -40.91 11.22
CA SER A 150 -8.97 -42.23 10.61
C SER A 150 -7.56 -42.78 10.85
N VAL A 151 -7.46 -43.80 11.69
CA VAL A 151 -6.28 -44.69 11.74
C VAL A 151 -6.29 -45.45 10.42
N TYR A 152 -5.24 -45.29 9.62
CA TYR A 152 -5.07 -46.04 8.36
C TYR A 152 -4.31 -47.32 8.68
N ASP A 153 -4.86 -48.47 8.33
CA ASP A 153 -4.13 -49.74 8.37
C ASP A 153 -3.11 -49.74 7.20
N ASP A 154 -1.85 -50.03 7.53
CA ASP A 154 -0.67 -49.93 6.67
C ASP A 154 -0.66 -50.93 5.49
N ASN A 155 -1.52 -50.73 4.49
CA ASN A 155 -1.38 -51.33 3.16
C ASN A 155 -1.78 -50.31 2.08
N THR A 156 -1.06 -49.18 2.02
CA THR A 156 -1.21 -48.20 0.93
C THR A 156 -0.24 -48.57 -0.20
N THR A 157 -0.74 -49.21 -1.25
CA THR A 157 -0.02 -49.37 -2.51
C THR A 157 -0.15 -48.08 -3.31
N VAL A 158 0.98 -47.42 -3.58
CA VAL A 158 1.06 -46.24 -4.44
C VAL A 158 1.25 -46.72 -5.88
N GLU A 159 0.16 -46.77 -6.65
CA GLU A 159 0.26 -46.91 -8.10
C GLU A 159 0.51 -45.51 -8.69
N ILE A 160 1.70 -45.33 -9.26
CA ILE A 160 2.07 -44.10 -9.96
C ILE A 160 1.67 -44.30 -11.42
N GLU A 161 0.41 -44.01 -11.74
CA GLU A 161 0.00 -43.86 -13.13
C GLU A 161 0.67 -42.60 -13.70
N SER A 162 1.48 -42.77 -14.75
CA SER A 162 2.01 -41.64 -15.50
C SER A 162 0.83 -40.89 -16.13
N LEU A 163 0.58 -39.67 -15.66
CA LEU A 163 -0.43 -38.79 -16.22
C LEU A 163 -0.05 -38.50 -17.68
N GLU A 164 -0.67 -39.20 -18.62
CA GLU A 164 -0.56 -38.84 -20.03
C GLU A 164 -1.05 -37.40 -20.19
N PRO A 165 -0.35 -36.55 -20.97
CA PRO A 165 -0.78 -35.19 -21.17
C PRO A 165 -2.21 -35.21 -21.72
N ASN A 166 -3.14 -34.65 -20.95
CA ASN A 166 -4.53 -34.59 -21.37
C ASN A 166 -4.61 -33.70 -22.60
N GLU A 167 -4.73 -34.31 -23.78
CA GLU A 167 -4.85 -33.63 -25.09
C GLU A 167 -6.01 -32.59 -25.13
N ASN A 168 -6.85 -32.55 -24.10
CA ASN A 168 -7.98 -31.65 -23.94
C ASN A 168 -7.67 -30.32 -23.23
N PHE A 169 -6.40 -29.92 -23.08
CA PHE A 169 -6.02 -28.67 -22.40
C PHE A 169 -6.68 -27.42 -23.00
N GLU A 170 -6.76 -27.33 -24.32
CA GLU A 170 -7.33 -26.18 -25.01
C GLU A 170 -8.85 -26.05 -24.77
N TYR A 171 -9.56 -27.17 -24.75
CA TYR A 171 -10.98 -27.22 -24.41
C TYR A 171 -11.24 -26.83 -22.96
N LEU A 172 -10.43 -27.33 -22.01
CA LEU A 172 -10.52 -26.98 -20.60
C LEU A 172 -10.22 -25.50 -20.37
N ALA A 173 -9.23 -24.94 -21.06
CA ALA A 173 -8.94 -23.52 -21.02
C ALA A 173 -10.12 -22.69 -21.55
N LYS A 174 -10.75 -23.13 -22.65
CA LYS A 174 -11.94 -22.49 -23.21
C LYS A 174 -13.14 -22.54 -22.27
N ILE A 175 -13.37 -23.65 -21.56
CA ILE A 175 -14.41 -23.78 -20.53
C ILE A 175 -14.17 -22.80 -19.37
N ASN A 176 -12.92 -22.68 -18.94
CA ASN A 176 -12.54 -21.80 -17.84
C ASN A 176 -12.30 -20.35 -18.29
N ASN A 177 -12.64 -20.01 -19.54
CA ASN A 177 -12.47 -18.70 -20.15
C ASN A 177 -11.03 -18.14 -20.05
N VAL A 178 -10.03 -19.03 -20.12
CA VAL A 178 -8.59 -18.69 -20.09
C VAL A 178 -8.05 -18.61 -21.52
N LYS A 179 -7.36 -17.51 -21.84
CA LYS A 179 -6.69 -17.32 -23.14
C LYS A 179 -5.25 -17.84 -23.07
N LEU A 180 -4.98 -18.98 -23.70
CA LEU A 180 -3.66 -19.64 -23.66
C LEU A 180 -2.55 -18.75 -24.25
N GLU A 181 -2.77 -18.10 -25.39
CA GLU A 181 -1.80 -17.18 -26.01
C GLU A 181 -1.38 -16.02 -25.08
N SER A 182 -2.33 -15.53 -24.27
CA SER A 182 -2.05 -14.47 -23.29
C SER A 182 -1.28 -15.04 -22.09
N SER A 183 -1.59 -16.27 -21.68
CA SER A 183 -0.91 -16.94 -20.57
C SER A 183 0.56 -17.22 -20.88
N GLU A 184 0.89 -17.61 -22.12
CA GLU A 184 2.27 -17.81 -22.56
C GLU A 184 3.06 -16.50 -22.57
N LYS A 185 2.44 -15.41 -23.04
CA LYS A 185 3.06 -14.07 -23.00
C LYS A 185 3.36 -13.65 -21.56
N VAL A 186 2.42 -13.83 -20.64
CA VAL A 186 2.60 -13.52 -19.21
C VAL A 186 3.69 -14.39 -18.58
N LEU A 187 3.75 -15.68 -18.93
CA LEU A 187 4.79 -16.59 -18.46
C LEU A 187 6.17 -16.15 -18.95
N ASN A 188 6.32 -15.85 -20.23
CA ASN A 188 7.57 -15.39 -20.82
C ASN A 188 8.03 -14.05 -20.22
N GLN A 189 7.12 -13.10 -20.01
CA GLN A 189 7.42 -11.85 -19.32
C GLN A 189 7.89 -12.08 -17.89
N SER A 190 7.25 -13.01 -17.17
CA SER A 190 7.62 -13.36 -15.80
C SER A 190 9.00 -14.03 -15.73
N LEU A 191 9.30 -14.92 -16.66
CA LEU A 191 10.62 -15.56 -16.79
C LEU A 191 11.71 -14.54 -17.13
N ILE A 192 11.45 -13.61 -18.06
CA ILE A 192 12.38 -12.53 -18.40
C ILE A 192 12.62 -11.63 -17.17
N ARG A 193 11.56 -11.26 -16.45
CA ARG A 193 11.65 -10.46 -15.24
C ARG A 193 12.48 -11.18 -14.18
N ALA A 194 12.20 -12.46 -13.93
CA ALA A 194 12.94 -13.28 -12.98
C ALA A 194 14.42 -13.41 -13.37
N LYS A 195 14.74 -13.64 -14.65
CA LYS A 195 16.12 -13.70 -15.16
C LYS A 195 16.85 -12.37 -14.98
N LYS A 196 16.17 -11.23 -15.22
CA LYS A 196 16.71 -9.89 -14.96
C LYS A 196 16.98 -9.68 -13.46
N TYR A 197 16.06 -10.06 -12.58
CA TYR A 197 16.26 -9.99 -11.13
C TYR A 197 17.40 -10.90 -10.67
N ALA A 198 17.50 -12.12 -11.19
CA ALA A 198 18.59 -13.04 -10.86
C ALA A 198 19.95 -12.48 -11.30
N LYS A 199 20.04 -11.89 -12.50
CA LYS A 199 21.24 -11.18 -12.97
C LYS A 199 21.57 -9.98 -12.08
N PHE A 200 20.58 -9.18 -11.72
CA PHE A 200 20.73 -8.03 -10.82
C PHE A 200 21.23 -8.44 -9.42
N LEU A 201 20.77 -9.57 -8.90
CA LEU A 201 21.21 -10.12 -7.61
C LEU A 201 22.56 -10.87 -7.69
N GLY A 202 23.22 -10.89 -8.86
CA GLY A 202 24.49 -11.57 -9.06
C GLY A 202 24.40 -13.10 -9.02
N MET A 203 23.21 -13.67 -9.22
CA MET A 203 22.94 -15.11 -9.23
C MET A 203 22.97 -15.70 -10.66
N GLY A 204 23.31 -14.89 -11.67
CA GLY A 204 23.12 -15.19 -13.09
C GLY A 204 24.16 -16.09 -13.77
N ASP A 205 25.23 -16.50 -13.09
CA ASP A 205 26.38 -17.19 -13.71
C ASP A 205 26.46 -18.69 -13.37
N THR A 206 25.40 -19.31 -12.84
CA THR A 206 25.36 -20.78 -12.80
C THR A 206 24.92 -21.30 -14.16
N ASP A 207 25.88 -21.47 -15.07
CA ASP A 207 25.76 -22.36 -16.22
C ASP A 207 25.44 -23.76 -15.70
N ILE A 208 24.15 -24.05 -15.51
CA ILE A 208 23.64 -25.41 -15.44
C ILE A 208 23.76 -25.92 -16.87
N GLY A 209 24.96 -26.41 -17.19
CA GLY A 209 25.31 -26.88 -18.51
C GLY A 209 24.26 -27.83 -19.06
N ASP A 210 23.89 -27.57 -20.31
CA ASP A 210 23.12 -28.45 -21.18
C ASP A 210 23.84 -29.81 -21.30
N ASN A 211 23.63 -30.67 -20.31
CA ASN A 211 23.99 -32.09 -20.39
C ASN A 211 22.83 -32.85 -21.06
N ASN A 212 22.58 -32.58 -22.34
CA ASN A 212 21.69 -33.44 -23.15
C ASN A 212 22.29 -33.90 -24.49
N ASP A 213 23.51 -33.51 -24.84
CA ASP A 213 24.15 -33.93 -26.11
C ASP A 213 25.01 -35.21 -26.02
N LYS A 214 24.86 -36.03 -24.98
CA LYS A 214 25.51 -37.36 -24.88
C LYS A 214 24.53 -38.52 -24.97
N ARG A 215 23.69 -38.53 -26.00
CA ARG A 215 22.98 -39.75 -26.45
C ARG A 215 22.98 -39.86 -27.98
N SER A 216 24.17 -39.88 -28.57
CA SER A 216 24.34 -40.42 -29.92
C SER A 216 25.62 -41.24 -29.99
N ASN A 217 25.47 -42.48 -30.46
CA ASN A 217 26.49 -43.42 -30.93
C ASN A 217 27.19 -44.30 -29.87
N ILE A 218 26.48 -45.36 -29.46
CA ILE A 218 27.11 -46.66 -29.25
C ILE A 218 26.67 -47.56 -30.40
N SER A 219 27.48 -47.60 -31.45
CA SER A 219 27.49 -48.69 -32.42
C SER A 219 28.39 -49.78 -31.85
N LEU A 220 27.81 -50.89 -31.38
CA LEU A 220 28.56 -52.13 -31.19
C LEU A 220 28.49 -52.95 -32.48
N PHE A 221 29.68 -53.22 -33.01
CA PHE A 221 29.99 -54.38 -33.84
C PHE A 221 29.58 -55.69 -33.15
#